data_AF-A0A3S3P5Z9-F1
#
_entry.id   AF-A0A3S3P5Z9-F1
#
_cell.length_a   1.000
_cell.length_b   1.000
_cell.length_c   1.000
_cell.angle_alpha   90.00
_cell.angle_beta   90.00
_cell.angle_gamma   90.00
#
_symmetry.space_group_name_H-M   'P 1'
#
loop_
_entity.id
_entity.type
_entity.pdbx_description
1 polymer ?
#
loop_
_entity_poly.entity_id
_entity_poly.type
_entity_poly.pdbx_seq_one_letter_code
_entity_poly.pdbx_strand_id
1 'polypeptide(L)'
;MIGNSNVYNDLNDEVDDFAFLSHPQQGKSGYLLGTDRSNNCSQSTANQWEQQRKQLLEQRRAIEERTLESSKVSLGLLYDSEKVGLSTAEELIKQKEQLNGVEQKLDYVNQATRISQKHLNSMKSIFGGIRNYFSKSTDTSPNSTTAPISSLPAPTSNPSSLQQSIERMRNEMTESSAANHPALRNRSTPDFSGFMDEEREDDRDGERKINNSSDQSAYAQRSLQIEKQLDENLDEMGKGIYRLKNLAMGLNSEIEEQNRMLGRITTKAERAEDTINYQTRQMKNLLR
;
A
#
# COMPACT_ATOMS: atom_id res chain seq x y z
N MET A 1 -50.13 16.43 -16.27
CA MET A 1 -49.01 17.00 -17.06
C MET A 1 -47.78 16.76 -16.21
N ILE A 2 -46.79 15.91 -16.52
CA ILE A 2 -46.11 15.41 -17.73
C ILE A 2 -45.71 13.95 -17.34
N GLY A 3 -45.74 12.87 -18.11
CA GLY A 3 -45.46 12.62 -19.52
C GLY A 3 -44.39 11.51 -19.58
N ASN A 4 -44.82 10.24 -19.66
CA ASN A 4 -43.96 9.06 -19.86
C ASN A 4 -43.32 9.09 -21.25
N SER A 5 -42.04 8.72 -21.36
CA SER A 5 -41.46 8.19 -22.61
C SER A 5 -40.48 7.07 -22.31
N ASN A 6 -40.86 5.88 -22.77
CA ASN A 6 -40.06 4.67 -22.89
C ASN A 6 -38.74 4.95 -23.64
N VAL A 7 -37.64 4.47 -23.08
CA VAL A 7 -36.34 4.37 -23.75
C VAL A 7 -36.13 2.91 -24.17
N TYR A 8 -36.82 2.53 -25.23
CA TYR A 8 -36.40 1.44 -26.11
C TYR A 8 -36.27 2.08 -27.49
N ASN A 9 -35.02 2.24 -27.96
CA ASN A 9 -34.61 2.34 -29.36
C ASN A 9 -33.12 2.75 -29.38
N ASP A 10 -32.22 1.77 -29.47
CA ASP A 10 -31.25 1.79 -30.55
C ASP A 10 -30.77 0.35 -30.83
N LEU A 11 -31.53 -0.31 -31.70
CA LEU A 11 -31.13 -1.52 -32.40
C LEU A 11 -30.24 -1.08 -33.56
N ASN A 12 -28.93 -1.05 -33.35
CA ASN A 12 -27.93 -1.00 -34.42
C ASN A 12 -26.69 -1.80 -34.01
N ASP A 13 -26.90 -3.09 -33.70
CA ASP A 13 -25.91 -4.12 -34.03
C ASP A 13 -25.89 -4.25 -35.56
N GLU A 14 -25.25 -3.29 -36.24
CA GLU A 14 -24.79 -3.50 -37.60
C GLU A 14 -23.69 -4.56 -37.53
N VAL A 15 -24.10 -5.80 -37.80
CA VAL A 15 -23.18 -6.86 -38.19
C VAL A 15 -22.35 -6.30 -39.35
N ASP A 16 -21.04 -6.15 -39.16
CA ASP A 16 -20.15 -5.61 -40.18
C ASP A 16 -20.15 -6.54 -41.40
N ASP A 17 -20.94 -6.16 -42.41
CA ASP A 17 -21.14 -6.93 -43.64
C ASP A 17 -19.82 -7.20 -44.38
N PHE A 18 -18.81 -6.35 -44.19
CA PHE A 18 -17.47 -6.54 -44.77
C PHE A 18 -16.65 -7.58 -44.01
N ALA A 19 -16.88 -7.74 -42.70
CA ALA A 19 -16.31 -8.84 -41.93
C ALA A 19 -16.93 -10.17 -42.39
N PHE A 20 -18.24 -10.25 -42.64
CA PHE A 20 -18.89 -11.47 -43.13
C PHE A 20 -18.42 -11.89 -44.53
N LEU A 21 -18.20 -10.93 -45.44
CA LEU A 21 -17.77 -11.20 -46.82
C LEU A 21 -16.27 -11.51 -46.98
N SER A 22 -15.45 -11.17 -45.98
CA SER A 22 -13.99 -11.40 -46.02
C SER A 22 -13.55 -12.72 -45.37
N HIS A 23 -14.46 -13.47 -44.75
CA HIS A 23 -14.17 -14.83 -44.32
C HIS A 23 -14.20 -15.78 -45.52
N PRO A 24 -13.11 -16.50 -45.84
CA PRO A 24 -13.19 -17.57 -46.82
C PRO A 24 -14.17 -18.62 -46.30
N GLN A 25 -15.18 -18.97 -47.10
CA GLN A 25 -16.13 -20.05 -46.80
C GLN A 25 -15.37 -21.38 -46.57
N GLN A 26 -15.01 -21.68 -45.34
CA GLN A 26 -14.54 -23.00 -44.92
C GLN A 26 -15.79 -23.82 -44.58
N GLY A 27 -16.38 -24.46 -45.60
CA GLY A 27 -17.63 -25.17 -45.38
C GLY A 27 -18.24 -25.89 -46.59
N LYS A 28 -17.43 -26.54 -47.44
CA LYS A 28 -17.92 -27.63 -48.31
C LYS A 28 -16.90 -28.76 -48.33
N SER A 29 -17.00 -29.64 -47.33
CA SER A 29 -16.49 -31.00 -47.45
C SER A 29 -17.35 -31.71 -48.50
N GLY A 30 -16.88 -31.70 -49.75
CA GLY A 30 -17.27 -32.64 -50.78
C GLY A 30 -16.03 -33.44 -51.12
N TYR A 31 -16.00 -34.71 -50.74
CA TYR A 31 -14.96 -35.64 -51.16
C TYR A 31 -14.92 -35.69 -52.69
N LEU A 32 -13.96 -35.00 -53.30
CA LEU A 32 -13.60 -35.18 -54.70
C LEU A 32 -12.22 -35.83 -54.75
N LEU A 33 -12.26 -37.16 -54.89
CA LEU A 33 -11.15 -37.98 -55.33
C LEU A 33 -10.70 -37.48 -56.71
N GLY A 34 -9.58 -36.76 -56.75
CA GLY A 34 -8.98 -36.22 -57.96
C GLY A 34 -7.51 -36.59 -58.02
N THR A 35 -7.24 -37.78 -58.58
CA THR A 35 -5.92 -38.16 -59.07
C THR A 35 -5.60 -37.29 -60.29
N ASP A 36 -4.69 -36.32 -60.15
CA ASP A 36 -3.51 -36.10 -61.00
C ASP A 36 -2.96 -34.65 -60.95
N ARG A 37 -1.68 -34.58 -60.58
CA ARG A 37 -0.63 -33.63 -61.01
C ARG A 37 -0.91 -32.11 -60.94
N SER A 38 -0.62 -31.52 -59.78
CA SER A 38 0.05 -30.20 -59.68
C SER A 38 0.76 -30.05 -58.33
N ASN A 39 1.99 -30.57 -58.23
CA ASN A 39 2.78 -30.59 -56.99
C ASN A 39 3.41 -29.23 -56.60
N ASN A 40 3.05 -28.11 -57.23
CA ASN A 40 3.74 -26.82 -57.01
C ASN A 40 2.88 -25.71 -56.37
N CYS A 41 1.55 -25.78 -56.46
CA CYS A 41 0.66 -24.75 -55.86
C CYS A 41 0.42 -25.00 -54.35
N SER A 42 0.37 -26.27 -53.94
CA SER A 42 0.18 -26.67 -52.54
C SER A 42 1.39 -26.36 -51.65
N GLN A 43 2.58 -26.23 -52.23
CA GLN A 43 3.81 -25.94 -51.46
C GLN A 43 3.91 -24.45 -51.11
N SER A 44 3.57 -23.54 -52.03
CA SER A 44 3.62 -22.09 -51.77
C SER A 44 2.58 -21.63 -50.74
N THR A 45 1.36 -22.18 -50.76
CA THR A 45 0.34 -21.85 -49.76
C THR A 45 0.69 -22.44 -48.40
N ALA A 46 1.21 -23.67 -48.32
CA ALA A 46 1.71 -24.27 -47.08
C ALA A 46 2.84 -23.45 -46.44
N ASN A 47 3.78 -22.95 -47.25
CA ASN A 47 4.88 -22.11 -46.78
C ASN A 47 4.39 -20.76 -46.20
N GLN A 48 3.34 -20.15 -46.78
CA GLN A 48 2.76 -18.90 -46.26
C GLN A 48 2.04 -19.12 -44.92
N TRP A 49 1.29 -20.22 -44.78
CA TRP A 49 0.64 -20.58 -43.52
C TRP A 49 1.64 -20.91 -42.41
N GLU A 50 2.74 -21.57 -42.74
CA GLU A 50 3.79 -21.88 -41.78
C GLU A 50 4.51 -20.61 -41.27
N GLN A 51 4.77 -19.66 -42.17
CA GLN A 51 5.32 -18.35 -41.79
C GLN A 51 4.37 -17.57 -40.86
N GLN A 52 3.08 -17.52 -41.21
CA GLN A 52 2.08 -16.85 -40.38
C GLN A 52 1.95 -17.49 -38.99
N ARG A 53 1.95 -18.83 -38.92
CA ARG A 53 1.95 -19.56 -37.64
C ARG A 53 3.18 -19.24 -36.79
N LYS A 54 4.36 -19.18 -37.41
CA LYS A 54 5.60 -18.83 -36.71
C LYS A 54 5.55 -17.40 -36.16
N GLN A 55 5.05 -16.45 -36.95
CA GLN A 55 4.87 -15.07 -36.52
C GLN A 55 3.90 -14.95 -35.34
N LEU A 56 2.77 -15.66 -35.39
CA LEU A 56 1.79 -15.67 -34.29
C LEU A 56 2.38 -16.26 -33.00
N LEU A 57 3.20 -17.30 -33.11
CA LEU A 57 3.88 -17.91 -31.96
C LEU A 57 4.90 -16.95 -31.32
N GLU A 58 5.65 -16.22 -32.16
CA GLU A 58 6.60 -15.21 -31.69
C GLU A 58 5.89 -14.03 -31.03
N GLN A 59 4.76 -13.57 -31.60
CA GLN A 59 3.92 -12.53 -30.99
C GLN A 59 3.38 -12.98 -29.63
N ARG A 60 2.85 -14.20 -29.52
CA ARG A 60 2.40 -14.78 -28.25
C ARG A 60 3.53 -14.79 -27.23
N ARG A 61 4.71 -15.28 -27.61
CA ARG A 61 5.90 -15.31 -26.75
C ARG A 61 6.30 -13.92 -26.24
N ALA A 62 6.31 -12.92 -27.13
CA ALA A 62 6.68 -11.56 -26.77
C ALA A 62 5.67 -10.95 -25.78
N ILE A 63 4.37 -11.23 -25.96
CA ILE A 63 3.31 -10.78 -25.04
C ILE A 63 3.43 -11.45 -23.68
N GLU A 64 3.65 -12.76 -23.64
CA GLU A 64 3.85 -13.52 -22.40
C GLU A 64 5.04 -12.97 -21.60
N GLU A 65 6.18 -12.77 -22.27
CA GLU A 65 7.40 -12.29 -21.64
C GLU A 65 7.26 -10.85 -21.12
N ARG A 66 6.65 -9.97 -21.92
CA ARG A 66 6.36 -8.59 -21.50
C ARG A 66 5.41 -8.54 -20.30
N THR A 67 4.37 -9.38 -20.30
CA THR A 67 3.39 -9.44 -19.20
C THR A 67 4.05 -9.93 -17.92
N LEU A 68 4.87 -10.98 -18.02
CA LEU A 68 5.62 -11.52 -16.89
C LEU A 68 6.59 -10.48 -16.31
N GLU A 69 7.31 -9.74 -17.17
CA GLU A 69 8.24 -8.70 -16.72
C GLU A 69 7.51 -7.53 -16.07
N SER A 70 6.40 -7.08 -16.66
CA SER A 70 5.54 -6.05 -16.08
C SER A 70 5.04 -6.43 -14.69
N SER A 71 4.66 -7.70 -14.50
CA SER A 71 4.23 -8.23 -13.21
C SER A 71 5.36 -8.20 -12.17
N LYS A 72 6.59 -8.56 -12.54
CA LYS A 72 7.76 -8.48 -11.64
C LYS A 72 8.08 -7.05 -11.23
N VAL A 73 8.04 -6.11 -12.17
CA VAL A 73 8.24 -4.68 -11.88
C VAL A 73 7.16 -4.18 -10.92
N SER A 74 5.89 -4.51 -11.18
CA SER A 74 4.76 -4.13 -10.33
C SER A 74 4.91 -4.66 -8.91
N LEU A 75 5.35 -5.91 -8.76
CA LEU A 75 5.62 -6.52 -7.46
C LEU A 75 6.75 -5.80 -6.71
N GLY A 76 7.83 -5.44 -7.41
CA GLY A 76 8.92 -4.63 -6.85
C GLY A 76 8.43 -3.27 -6.34
N LEU A 77 7.62 -2.57 -7.14
CA LEU A 77 7.02 -1.29 -6.76
C LEU A 77 6.08 -1.41 -5.54
N LEU A 78 5.35 -2.52 -5.42
CA LEU A 78 4.51 -2.77 -4.24
C LEU A 78 5.36 -2.93 -2.98
N TYR A 79 6.45 -3.69 -3.03
CA TYR A 79 7.36 -3.84 -1.88
C TYR A 79 8.04 -2.52 -1.49
N ASP A 80 8.46 -1.73 -2.47
CA ASP A 80 9.02 -0.40 -2.22
C ASP A 80 7.98 0.52 -1.57
N SER A 81 6.73 0.49 -2.05
CA SER A 81 5.61 1.24 -1.48
C SER A 81 5.29 0.80 -0.06
N GLU A 82 5.31 -0.50 0.21
CA GLU A 82 5.09 -1.10 1.52
C GLU A 82 6.14 -0.62 2.52
N LYS A 83 7.41 -0.68 2.13
CA LYS A 83 8.53 -0.22 2.96
C LYS A 83 8.46 1.27 3.27
N VAL A 84 8.18 2.12 2.28
CA VAL A 84 8.00 3.56 2.49
C VAL A 84 6.79 3.83 3.39
N GLY A 85 5.69 3.10 3.17
CA GLY A 85 4.49 3.18 3.99
C GLY A 85 4.74 2.80 5.46
N LEU A 86 5.52 1.75 5.72
CA LEU A 86 5.93 1.36 7.07
C LEU A 86 6.75 2.44 7.76
N SER A 87 7.79 2.94 7.10
CA SER A 87 8.61 4.02 7.65
C SER A 87 7.77 5.27 7.95
N THR A 88 6.80 5.57 7.08
CA THR A 88 5.85 6.68 7.31
C THR A 88 4.97 6.41 8.53
N ALA A 89 4.47 5.18 8.69
CA ALA A 89 3.65 4.79 9.83
C ALA A 89 4.41 4.88 11.16
N GLU A 90 5.68 4.47 11.18
CA GLU A 90 6.56 4.59 12.35
C GLU A 90 6.78 6.07 12.74
N GLU A 91 7.02 6.94 11.76
CA GLU A 91 7.19 8.37 12.03
C GLU A 91 5.89 9.00 12.55
N LEU A 92 4.71 8.61 12.04
CA LEU A 92 3.44 9.08 12.59
C LEU A 92 3.25 8.68 14.06
N ILE A 93 3.60 7.46 14.44
CA ILE A 93 3.52 7.02 15.85
C ILE A 93 4.40 7.90 16.74
N LYS A 94 5.62 8.18 16.29
CA LYS A 94 6.56 9.07 17.00
C LYS A 94 6.04 10.51 17.09
N GLN A 95 5.43 11.03 16.01
CA GLN A 95 4.81 12.35 16.02
C GLN A 95 3.66 12.44 17.02
N LYS A 96 2.82 11.40 17.13
CA LYS A 96 1.78 11.35 18.16
C LYS A 96 2.33 11.42 19.58
N GLU A 97 3.43 10.72 19.88
CA GLU A 97 4.07 10.82 21.18
C GLU A 97 4.56 12.25 21.46
N GLN A 98 5.16 12.91 20.46
CA GLN A 98 5.58 14.30 20.58
C GLN A 98 4.39 15.24 20.84
N LEU A 99 3.29 15.08 20.12
CA LEU A 99 2.08 15.87 20.32
C LEU A 99 1.48 15.65 21.72
N ASN A 100 1.45 14.40 22.21
CA ASN A 100 1.05 14.12 23.60
C ASN A 100 1.94 14.84 24.62
N GLY A 101 3.25 14.87 24.38
CA GLY A 101 4.20 15.61 25.22
C GLY A 101 3.94 17.13 25.21
N VAL A 102 3.59 17.69 24.05
CA VAL A 102 3.19 19.10 23.93
C VAL A 102 1.89 19.37 24.67
N GLU A 103 0.88 18.50 24.53
CA GLU A 103 -0.40 18.64 25.24
C GLU A 103 -0.20 18.65 26.76
N GLN A 104 0.61 17.73 27.31
CA GLN A 104 0.94 17.69 28.74
C GLN A 104 1.68 18.95 29.21
N LYS A 105 2.65 19.45 28.43
CA LYS A 105 3.35 20.71 28.75
C LYS A 105 2.39 21.90 28.78
N LEU A 106 1.44 21.96 27.85
CA LEU A 106 0.42 23.02 27.84
C LEU A 106 -0.54 22.92 29.02
N ASP A 107 -0.90 21.72 29.46
CA ASP A 107 -1.70 21.52 30.67
C ASP A 107 -0.94 22.00 31.92
N TYR A 108 0.35 21.66 32.02
CA TYR A 108 1.22 22.19 33.07
C TYR A 108 1.29 23.71 33.05
N VAL A 109 1.49 24.33 31.88
CA VAL A 109 1.54 25.79 31.74
C VAL A 109 0.22 26.42 32.20
N ASN A 110 -0.92 25.88 31.76
CA ASN A 110 -2.24 26.38 32.18
C ASN A 110 -2.48 26.23 33.70
N GLN A 111 -1.97 25.16 34.32
CA GLN A 111 -2.02 25.01 35.78
C GLN A 111 -1.10 26.02 36.48
N ALA A 112 0.13 26.16 36.00
CA ALA A 112 1.14 27.06 36.55
C ALA A 112 0.69 28.52 36.46
N THR A 113 0.09 28.94 35.34
CA THR A 113 -0.47 30.30 35.19
C THR A 113 -1.60 30.53 36.17
N ARG A 114 -2.46 29.54 36.44
CA ARG A 114 -3.53 29.68 37.46
C ARG A 114 -2.98 29.88 38.87
N ILE A 115 -1.90 29.18 39.22
CA ILE A 115 -1.19 29.36 40.51
C ILE A 115 -0.51 30.74 40.55
N SER A 116 0.20 31.10 39.47
CA SER A 116 0.82 32.43 39.29
C SER A 116 -0.18 33.56 39.49
N GLN A 117 -1.41 33.43 38.95
CA GLN A 117 -2.46 34.44 39.14
C GLN A 117 -2.82 34.64 40.62
N LYS A 118 -2.89 33.57 41.41
CA LYS A 118 -3.15 33.67 42.86
C LYS A 118 -2.03 34.43 43.56
N HIS A 119 -0.78 34.15 43.20
CA HIS A 119 0.37 34.88 43.75
C HIS A 119 0.36 36.36 43.35
N LEU A 120 0.09 36.69 42.08
CA LEU A 120 -0.04 38.08 41.64
C LEU A 120 -1.16 38.82 42.38
N ASN A 121 -2.30 38.17 42.63
CA ASN A 121 -3.38 38.74 43.42
C ASN A 121 -2.96 38.96 44.88
N SER A 122 -2.18 38.05 45.47
CA SER A 122 -1.64 38.23 46.82
C SER A 122 -0.65 39.40 46.91
N MET A 123 0.22 39.58 45.89
CA MET A 123 1.18 40.69 45.84
C MET A 123 0.50 42.06 45.74
N LYS A 124 -0.57 42.18 44.94
CA LYS A 124 -1.40 43.41 44.91
C LYS A 124 -1.93 43.78 46.29
N SER A 125 -2.29 42.79 47.11
CA SER A 125 -2.94 43.01 48.40
C SER A 125 -2.00 43.58 49.47
N ILE A 126 -0.68 43.42 49.32
CA ILE A 126 0.31 43.83 50.35
C ILE A 126 0.65 45.33 50.22
N PHE A 127 0.58 45.92 49.02
CA PHE A 127 0.92 47.33 48.80
C PHE A 127 -0.20 48.32 49.15
N GLY A 128 -1.45 47.85 49.28
CA GLY A 128 -2.60 48.70 49.64
C GLY A 128 -3.07 48.59 51.10
N GLY A 129 -2.57 47.61 51.86
CA GLY A 129 -3.14 47.22 53.16
C GLY A 129 -2.54 47.87 54.41
N ILE A 130 -1.45 48.63 54.30
CA ILE A 130 -0.69 49.09 55.49
C ILE A 130 -1.30 50.31 56.20
N ARG A 131 -2.46 50.82 55.76
CA ARG A 131 -3.12 51.95 56.45
C ARG A 131 -4.28 51.56 57.37
N ASN A 132 -4.64 50.28 57.49
CA ASN A 132 -5.85 49.90 58.24
C ASN A 132 -5.67 48.79 59.31
N TYR A 133 -4.44 48.39 59.66
CA TYR A 133 -4.22 47.26 60.59
C TYR A 133 -3.22 47.51 61.73
N PHE A 134 -3.02 48.76 62.17
CA PHE A 134 -2.38 49.05 63.48
C PHE A 134 -3.41 49.14 64.63
N SER A 135 -4.54 48.44 64.49
CA SER A 135 -5.40 48.15 65.63
C SER A 135 -6.13 46.84 65.40
N LYS A 136 -5.94 45.94 66.37
CA LYS A 136 -6.78 44.78 66.70
C LYS A 136 -6.26 43.43 66.21
N SER A 137 -5.66 42.75 67.19
CA SER A 137 -5.31 41.34 67.27
C SER A 137 -6.49 40.41 66.96
N THR A 138 -6.27 39.43 66.09
CA THR A 138 -6.76 38.06 66.26
C THR A 138 -5.82 37.12 65.49
N ASP A 139 -5.25 36.16 66.21
CA ASP A 139 -4.51 35.02 65.66
C ASP A 139 -5.31 34.30 64.57
N THR A 140 -4.76 34.18 63.37
CA THR A 140 -5.10 33.09 62.44
C THR A 140 -3.91 32.85 61.51
N SER A 141 -3.19 31.77 61.79
CA SER A 141 -2.12 31.21 60.96
C SER A 141 -2.67 30.77 59.60
N PRO A 142 -2.11 31.21 58.45
CA PRO A 142 -2.39 30.58 57.17
C PRO A 142 -1.50 29.34 57.05
N ASN A 143 -2.13 28.18 57.19
CA ASN A 143 -1.52 26.88 56.95
C ASN A 143 -1.17 26.77 55.46
N SER A 144 0.06 27.11 55.08
CA SER A 144 0.62 26.82 53.75
C SER A 144 1.07 25.36 53.73
N THR A 145 0.13 24.45 53.56
CA THR A 145 0.43 23.04 53.30
C THR A 145 0.64 22.88 51.79
N THR A 146 1.89 22.99 51.37
CA THR A 146 2.41 22.37 50.15
C THR A 146 2.18 20.86 50.22
N ALA A 147 1.19 20.36 49.47
CA ALA A 147 1.08 18.93 49.18
C ALA A 147 1.90 18.61 47.92
N PRO A 148 2.79 17.61 47.93
CA PRO A 148 3.45 17.12 46.73
C PRO A 148 2.51 16.18 45.95
N ILE A 149 2.56 16.33 44.63
CA ILE A 149 2.55 15.26 43.61
C ILE A 149 1.60 14.08 43.90
N SER A 150 0.39 14.12 43.30
CA SER A 150 -0.34 12.91 42.97
C SER A 150 -0.10 12.57 41.51
N SER A 151 0.62 11.47 41.32
CA SER A 151 0.81 10.72 40.08
C SER A 151 -0.48 10.58 39.27
N LEU A 152 -0.44 11.01 38.00
CA LEU A 152 -1.45 10.65 37.01
C LEU A 152 -1.42 9.12 36.79
N PRO A 153 -2.58 8.49 36.51
CA PRO A 153 -2.64 7.06 36.24
C PRO A 153 -1.93 6.75 34.93
N ALA A 154 -1.16 5.66 34.92
CA ALA A 154 -0.51 5.15 33.72
C ALA A 154 -1.55 4.95 32.61
N PRO A 155 -1.31 5.45 31.38
CA PRO A 155 -2.17 5.13 30.27
C PRO A 155 -1.98 3.64 29.97
N THR A 156 -3.06 2.87 30.11
CA THR A 156 -3.15 1.51 29.59
C THR A 156 -2.90 1.58 28.08
N SER A 157 -1.68 1.21 27.67
CA SER A 157 -1.25 1.25 26.28
C SER A 157 -1.90 0.10 25.52
N ASN A 158 -3.15 0.28 25.11
CA ASN A 158 -3.66 -0.50 23.99
C ASN A 158 -2.85 -0.07 22.76
N PRO A 159 -2.16 -0.99 22.05
CA PRO A 159 -1.40 -0.62 20.86
C PRO A 159 -2.35 0.05 19.88
N SER A 160 -1.95 1.21 19.34
CA SER A 160 -2.77 1.96 18.39
C SER A 160 -3.17 1.06 17.22
N SER A 161 -4.33 1.32 16.61
CA SER A 161 -4.80 0.57 15.43
C SER A 161 -3.71 0.50 14.35
N LEU A 162 -2.96 1.59 14.18
CA LEU A 162 -1.80 1.64 13.28
C LEU A 162 -0.67 0.71 13.72
N GLN A 163 -0.31 0.68 15.00
CA GLN A 163 0.75 -0.21 15.51
C GLN A 163 0.40 -1.69 15.27
N GLN A 164 -0.87 -2.08 15.46
CA GLN A 164 -1.33 -3.43 15.15
C GLN A 164 -1.23 -3.75 13.65
N SER A 165 -1.56 -2.78 12.79
CA SER A 165 -1.41 -2.94 11.33
C SER A 165 0.04 -3.05 10.89
N ILE A 166 0.96 -2.29 11.50
CA ILE A 166 2.40 -2.37 11.26
C ILE A 166 2.93 -3.75 11.65
N GLU A 167 2.58 -4.24 12.85
CA GLU A 167 3.04 -5.55 13.34
C GLU A 167 2.54 -6.70 12.45
N ARG A 168 1.27 -6.65 12.02
CA ARG A 168 0.71 -7.63 11.08
C ARG A 168 1.45 -7.62 9.75
N MET A 169 1.65 -6.43 9.17
CA MET A 169 2.37 -6.30 7.91
C MET A 169 3.81 -6.82 8.03
N ARG A 170 4.51 -6.49 9.12
CA ARG A 170 5.89 -6.95 9.33
C ARG A 170 5.98 -8.48 9.35
N ASN A 171 5.02 -9.14 10.00
CA ASN A 171 4.96 -10.60 10.04
C ASN A 171 4.69 -11.19 8.65
N GLU A 172 3.73 -10.62 7.91
CA GLU A 172 3.38 -11.06 6.55
C GLU A 172 4.52 -10.82 5.53
N MET A 173 5.26 -9.70 5.66
CA MET A 173 6.42 -9.40 4.81
C MET A 173 7.56 -10.40 5.04
N THR A 174 7.78 -10.84 6.28
CA THR A 174 8.81 -11.85 6.59
C THR A 174 8.48 -13.24 6.08
N GLU A 175 7.20 -13.63 6.06
CA GLU A 175 6.76 -14.90 5.47
C GLU A 175 6.88 -14.89 3.94
N SER A 176 6.64 -13.74 3.30
CA SER A 176 6.68 -13.58 1.84
C SER A 176 8.10 -13.51 1.26
N SER A 177 9.09 -13.05 2.06
CA SER A 177 10.44 -12.70 1.56
C SER A 177 11.53 -13.77 1.75
N ALA A 178 11.39 -14.70 2.71
CA ALA A 178 12.54 -15.51 3.13
C ALA A 178 12.72 -16.85 2.38
N ALA A 179 11.65 -17.45 1.83
CA ALA A 179 11.73 -18.82 1.31
C ALA A 179 11.36 -18.98 -0.18
N ASN A 180 10.57 -18.08 -0.78
CA ASN A 180 9.90 -18.39 -2.06
C ASN A 180 9.99 -17.32 -3.18
N HIS A 181 10.73 -16.23 -3.03
CA HIS A 181 10.66 -15.14 -4.02
C HIS A 181 11.45 -15.43 -5.32
N PRO A 182 10.80 -15.47 -6.51
CA PRO A 182 11.44 -15.82 -7.78
C PRO A 182 12.48 -14.79 -8.25
N ALA A 183 12.36 -13.52 -7.86
CA ALA A 183 13.31 -12.47 -8.26
C ALA A 183 14.70 -12.60 -7.61
N LEU A 184 14.83 -13.31 -6.48
CA LEU A 184 16.13 -13.56 -5.83
C LEU A 184 16.75 -14.90 -6.27
N ARG A 185 15.93 -15.83 -6.74
CA ARG A 185 16.38 -17.16 -7.22
C ARG A 185 17.13 -17.08 -8.56
N ASN A 186 16.80 -16.11 -9.42
CA ASN A 186 17.45 -15.91 -10.72
C ASN A 186 18.89 -15.37 -10.65
N ARG A 187 19.42 -15.08 -9.46
CA ARG A 187 20.81 -14.64 -9.27
C ARG A 187 21.73 -15.76 -8.77
N SER A 188 21.16 -16.92 -8.44
CA SER A 188 21.86 -18.15 -8.11
C SER A 188 21.78 -19.08 -9.33
N THR A 189 22.75 -18.95 -10.22
CA THR A 189 23.18 -19.90 -11.27
C THR A 189 22.38 -21.21 -11.36
N PRO A 190 21.69 -21.49 -12.48
CA PRO A 190 21.36 -22.87 -12.81
C PRO A 190 22.64 -23.54 -13.28
N ASP A 191 23.18 -24.40 -12.44
CA ASP A 191 24.21 -25.37 -12.79
C ASP A 191 23.64 -26.27 -13.91
N PHE A 192 24.05 -25.99 -15.14
CA PHE A 192 23.78 -26.79 -16.33
C PHE A 192 24.70 -28.02 -16.28
N SER A 193 24.44 -28.93 -15.35
CA SER A 193 25.14 -30.21 -15.24
C SER A 193 24.14 -31.31 -14.93
N GLY A 194 23.60 -31.94 -15.97
CA GLY A 194 22.66 -33.03 -15.77
C GLY A 194 21.92 -33.52 -17.01
N PHE A 195 22.59 -33.65 -18.16
CA PHE A 195 22.08 -34.52 -19.24
C PHE A 195 23.21 -35.00 -20.15
N MET A 196 24.09 -35.83 -19.61
CA MET A 196 24.91 -36.77 -20.37
C MET A 196 25.14 -37.99 -19.48
N ASP A 197 24.32 -39.03 -19.67
CA ASP A 197 24.77 -40.42 -19.56
C ASP A 197 23.63 -41.36 -20.01
N GLU A 198 23.74 -41.92 -21.22
CA GLU A 198 23.52 -43.35 -21.49
C GLU A 198 23.68 -43.57 -23.01
N GLU A 199 24.91 -43.86 -23.41
CA GLU A 199 25.17 -44.62 -24.63
C GLU A 199 24.70 -46.06 -24.39
N ARG A 200 23.63 -46.46 -25.08
CA ARG A 200 23.40 -47.85 -25.45
C ARG A 200 23.15 -47.93 -26.94
N GLU A 201 24.13 -48.49 -27.64
CA GLU A 201 24.01 -49.00 -29.00
C GLU A 201 23.04 -50.19 -28.99
N ASP A 202 21.98 -50.10 -29.80
CA ASP A 202 21.31 -51.29 -30.32
C ASP A 202 20.73 -50.94 -31.71
N ASP A 203 21.34 -51.53 -32.73
CA ASP A 203 20.97 -51.45 -34.15
C ASP A 203 19.58 -52.05 -34.38
N ARG A 204 18.57 -51.26 -34.82
CA ARG A 204 17.47 -51.69 -35.70
C ARG A 204 16.84 -50.55 -36.50
N ASP A 205 17.02 -50.63 -37.83
CA ASP A 205 16.08 -50.35 -38.92
C ASP A 205 14.97 -49.27 -38.71
N GLY A 206 15.22 -48.11 -39.33
CA GLY A 206 14.34 -47.57 -40.36
C GLY A 206 12.88 -47.24 -40.04
N GLU A 207 12.63 -46.10 -39.38
CA GLU A 207 11.54 -45.19 -39.75
C GLU A 207 11.79 -43.81 -39.11
N ARG A 208 12.36 -42.87 -39.86
CA ARG A 208 12.38 -41.45 -39.46
C ARG A 208 10.95 -40.90 -39.55
N LYS A 209 10.16 -41.10 -38.50
CA LYS A 209 8.98 -40.27 -38.24
C LYS A 209 9.50 -38.85 -37.97
N ILE A 210 9.24 -37.95 -38.91
CA ILE A 210 9.40 -36.50 -38.72
C ILE A 210 8.41 -36.11 -37.62
N ASN A 211 8.85 -36.14 -36.36
CA ASN A 211 8.08 -35.66 -35.23
C ASN A 211 8.11 -34.12 -35.23
N ASN A 212 7.30 -33.49 -36.08
CA ASN A 212 7.02 -32.04 -36.05
C ASN A 212 6.17 -31.62 -34.81
N SER A 213 5.99 -32.52 -33.84
CA SER A 213 5.18 -32.33 -32.63
C SER A 213 6.00 -31.81 -31.42
N SER A 214 7.33 -31.86 -31.49
CA SER A 214 8.22 -31.49 -30.38
C SER A 214 8.19 -29.99 -30.08
N ASP A 215 8.23 -29.14 -31.11
CA ASP A 215 8.28 -27.68 -30.93
C ASP A 215 6.97 -27.11 -30.39
N GLN A 216 5.84 -27.72 -30.76
CA GLN A 216 4.52 -27.30 -30.27
C GLN A 216 4.29 -27.73 -28.82
N SER A 217 4.80 -28.91 -28.41
CA SER A 217 4.75 -29.37 -27.03
C SER A 217 5.66 -28.53 -26.12
N ALA A 218 6.87 -28.19 -26.58
CA ALA A 218 7.81 -27.38 -25.80
C ALA A 218 7.31 -25.96 -25.56
N TYR A 219 6.69 -25.33 -26.57
CA TYR A 219 6.08 -24.01 -26.41
C TYR A 219 4.89 -24.04 -25.45
N ALA A 220 4.01 -25.05 -25.57
CA ALA A 220 2.88 -25.21 -24.65
C ALA A 220 3.35 -25.39 -23.19
N GLN A 221 4.40 -26.17 -22.96
CA GLN A 221 4.98 -26.34 -21.62
C GLN A 221 5.58 -25.03 -21.08
N ARG A 222 6.31 -24.25 -21.90
CA ARG A 222 6.85 -22.95 -21.49
C ARG A 222 5.74 -21.94 -21.18
N SER A 223 4.71 -21.89 -22.02
CA SER A 223 3.54 -21.02 -21.83
C SER A 223 2.84 -21.33 -20.49
N LEU A 224 2.61 -22.61 -20.19
CA LEU A 224 2.05 -23.05 -18.89
C LEU A 224 2.92 -22.67 -17.69
N GLN A 225 4.25 -22.74 -17.82
CA GLN A 225 5.16 -22.31 -16.76
C GLN A 225 5.11 -20.78 -16.55
N ILE A 226 5.02 -20.01 -17.64
CA ILE A 226 4.89 -18.55 -17.55
C ILE A 226 3.55 -18.16 -16.94
N GLU A 227 2.46 -18.81 -17.34
CA GLU A 227 1.13 -18.60 -16.79
C GLU A 227 1.11 -18.89 -15.29
N LYS A 228 1.68 -20.02 -14.86
CA LYS A 228 1.81 -20.34 -13.44
C LYS A 228 2.61 -19.28 -12.66
N GLN A 229 3.74 -18.81 -13.21
CA GLN A 229 4.53 -17.75 -12.56
C GLN A 229 3.76 -16.42 -12.52
N LEU A 230 2.98 -16.12 -13.56
CA LEU A 230 2.15 -14.94 -13.60
C LEU A 230 1.05 -14.99 -12.54
N ASP A 231 0.37 -16.13 -12.40
CA ASP A 231 -0.64 -16.35 -11.37
C ASP A 231 -0.07 -16.23 -9.96
N GLU A 232 1.10 -16.82 -9.71
CA GLU A 232 1.83 -16.67 -8.43
C GLU A 232 2.16 -15.20 -8.16
N ASN A 233 2.67 -14.47 -9.15
CA ASN A 233 2.95 -13.03 -8.98
C ASN A 233 1.67 -12.22 -8.77
N LEU A 234 0.56 -12.55 -9.44
CA LEU A 234 -0.72 -11.87 -9.29
C LEU A 234 -1.31 -12.09 -7.90
N ASP A 235 -1.20 -13.30 -7.34
CA ASP A 235 -1.61 -13.60 -5.97
C ASP A 235 -0.79 -12.79 -4.95
N GLU A 236 0.53 -12.73 -5.12
CA GLU A 236 1.43 -11.93 -4.28
C GLU A 236 1.14 -10.43 -4.40
N MET A 237 0.87 -9.93 -5.60
CA MET A 237 0.43 -8.55 -5.78
C MET A 237 -0.91 -8.30 -5.07
N GLY A 238 -1.85 -9.26 -5.12
CA GLY A 238 -3.11 -9.19 -4.39
C GLY A 238 -2.93 -9.07 -2.88
N LYS A 239 -2.06 -9.90 -2.30
CA LYS A 239 -1.67 -9.82 -0.87
C LYS A 239 -0.98 -8.49 -0.55
N GLY A 240 -0.03 -8.05 -1.37
CA GLY A 240 0.67 -6.78 -1.19
C GLY A 240 -0.27 -5.57 -1.21
N ILE A 241 -1.22 -5.54 -2.15
CA ILE A 241 -2.25 -4.49 -2.20
C ILE A 241 -3.15 -4.54 -0.97
N TYR A 242 -3.52 -5.73 -0.49
CA TYR A 242 -4.30 -5.87 0.74
C TYR A 242 -3.55 -5.32 1.97
N ARG A 243 -2.25 -5.62 2.10
CA ARG A 243 -1.38 -5.05 3.15
C ARG A 243 -1.31 -3.53 3.06
N LEU A 244 -1.05 -2.99 1.87
CA LEU A 244 -1.04 -1.55 1.61
C LEU A 244 -2.37 -0.88 1.96
N LYS A 245 -3.50 -1.53 1.65
CA LYS A 245 -4.83 -1.04 2.01
C LYS A 245 -4.99 -0.94 3.53
N ASN A 246 -4.63 -1.99 4.27
CA ASN A 246 -4.73 -1.99 5.73
C ASN A 246 -3.84 -0.93 6.36
N LEU A 247 -2.63 -0.74 5.83
CA LEU A 247 -1.73 0.34 6.21
C LEU A 247 -2.35 1.71 5.94
N ALA A 248 -2.86 1.94 4.73
CA ALA A 248 -3.48 3.21 4.36
C ALA A 248 -4.67 3.55 5.26
N MET A 249 -5.51 2.56 5.60
CA MET A 249 -6.60 2.73 6.57
C MET A 249 -6.07 3.09 7.96
N GLY A 250 -5.04 2.40 8.44
CA GLY A 250 -4.39 2.70 9.73
C GLY A 250 -3.78 4.10 9.76
N LEU A 251 -3.06 4.50 8.70
CA LEU A 251 -2.46 5.81 8.54
C LEU A 251 -3.54 6.90 8.56
N ASN A 252 -4.65 6.70 7.85
CA ASN A 252 -5.75 7.66 7.82
C ASN A 252 -6.37 7.85 9.22
N SER A 253 -6.66 6.76 9.94
CA SER A 253 -7.19 6.85 11.30
C SER A 253 -6.21 7.55 12.26
N GLU A 254 -4.91 7.29 12.12
CA GLU A 254 -3.89 7.95 12.93
C GLU A 254 -3.79 9.45 12.63
N ILE A 255 -3.86 9.85 11.35
CA ILE A 255 -3.89 11.27 10.94
C ILE A 255 -5.13 11.97 11.50
N GLU A 256 -6.31 11.35 11.42
CA GLU A 256 -7.53 11.92 11.99
C GLU A 256 -7.42 12.13 13.51
N GLU A 257 -6.81 11.19 14.23
CA GLU A 257 -6.58 11.32 15.66
C GLU A 257 -5.60 12.45 15.99
N GLN A 258 -4.48 12.53 15.27
CA GLN A 258 -3.50 13.60 15.43
C GLN A 258 -4.10 14.97 15.09
N ASN A 259 -4.94 15.08 14.06
CA ASN A 259 -5.66 16.31 13.73
C ASN A 259 -6.56 16.78 14.88
N ARG A 260 -7.26 15.86 15.55
CA ARG A 260 -8.05 16.19 16.75
C ARG A 260 -7.15 16.66 17.89
N MET A 261 -6.00 16.02 18.09
CA MET A 261 -5.02 16.40 19.12
C MET A 261 -4.46 17.80 18.86
N LEU A 262 -4.08 18.11 17.62
CA LEU A 262 -3.64 19.43 17.19
C LEU A 262 -4.70 20.50 17.50
N GLY A 263 -5.97 20.24 17.21
CA GLY A 263 -7.06 21.16 17.56
C GLY A 263 -7.10 21.48 19.06
N ARG A 264 -6.99 20.47 19.93
CA ARG A 264 -6.95 20.67 21.40
C ARG A 264 -5.70 21.43 21.85
N ILE A 265 -4.53 21.07 21.31
CA ILE A 265 -3.24 21.72 21.59
C ILE A 265 -3.31 23.20 21.23
N THR A 266 -3.82 23.54 20.04
CA THR A 266 -3.97 24.92 19.58
C THR A 266 -4.82 25.72 20.56
N THR A 267 -6.02 25.23 20.93
CA THR A 267 -6.88 25.96 21.87
C THR A 267 -6.26 26.07 23.27
N LYS A 268 -5.51 25.07 23.73
CA LYS A 268 -4.79 25.13 25.02
C LYS A 268 -3.63 26.13 24.97
N ALA A 269 -2.93 26.21 23.85
CA ALA A 269 -1.82 27.13 23.61
C ALA A 269 -2.32 28.59 23.58
N GLU A 270 -3.39 28.87 22.83
CA GLU A 270 -4.00 30.21 22.78
C GLU A 270 -4.40 30.71 24.18
N ARG A 271 -5.08 29.87 24.96
CA ARG A 271 -5.46 30.22 26.34
C ARG A 271 -4.26 30.48 27.25
N ALA A 272 -3.23 29.65 27.12
CA ALA A 272 -1.99 29.82 27.88
C ALA A 272 -1.32 31.14 27.52
N GLU A 273 -1.20 31.44 26.22
CA GLU A 273 -0.64 32.68 25.70
C GLU A 273 -1.40 33.92 26.21
N ASP A 274 -2.72 33.94 26.08
CA ASP A 274 -3.56 35.04 26.56
C ASP A 274 -3.37 35.29 28.08
N THR A 275 -3.35 34.21 28.85
CA THR A 275 -3.19 34.28 30.31
C THR A 275 -1.80 34.80 30.69
N ILE A 276 -0.75 34.29 30.05
CA ILE A 276 0.64 34.74 30.30
C ILE A 276 0.80 36.21 29.91
N ASN A 277 0.26 36.62 28.76
CA ASN A 277 0.30 38.01 28.31
C ASN A 277 -0.41 38.95 29.29
N TYR A 278 -1.60 38.55 29.78
CA TYR A 278 -2.31 39.30 30.80
C TYR A 278 -1.49 39.42 32.10
N GLN A 279 -0.97 38.32 32.61
CA GLN A 279 -0.14 38.29 33.83
C GLN A 279 1.12 39.13 33.70
N THR A 280 1.77 39.10 32.54
CA THR A 280 2.95 39.90 32.24
C THR A 280 2.64 41.39 32.32
N ARG A 281 1.49 41.83 31.81
CA ARG A 281 1.04 43.23 31.96
C ARG A 281 0.77 43.59 33.43
N GLN A 282 0.14 42.69 34.18
CA GLN A 282 -0.11 42.90 35.62
C GLN A 282 1.19 43.03 36.42
N MET A 283 2.19 42.17 36.16
CA MET A 283 3.51 42.24 36.79
C MET A 283 4.22 43.57 36.48
N LYS A 284 4.19 44.02 35.21
CA LYS A 284 4.76 45.31 34.82
C LYS A 284 4.13 46.50 35.57
N ASN A 285 2.82 46.45 35.81
CA ASN A 285 2.12 47.48 36.56
C ASN A 285 2.42 47.44 38.07
N LEU A 286 2.79 46.28 38.63
CA LEU A 286 3.18 46.16 40.04
C LEU A 286 4.59 46.68 40.33
N LEU A 287 5.47 46.69 39.33
CA LEU A 287 6.85 47.17 39.44
C LEU A 287 6.99 48.69 39.28
N ARG A 288 5.89 49.39 38.97
CA ARG A 288 5.87 50.82 38.66
C ARG A 288 5.19 51.59 39.78
#